data_AF-A0A943TXN4-F1
#
_entry.id   AF-A0A943TXN4-F1
#
_cell.length_a   1.000
_cell.length_b   1.000
_cell.length_c   1.000
_cell.angle_alpha   90.00
_cell.angle_beta   90.00
_cell.angle_gamma   90.00
#
_symmetry.space_group_name_H-M   'P 1'
#
loop_
_entity.id
_entity.type
_entity.pdbx_description
1 polymer ?
#
loop_
_entity_poly.entity_id
_entity_poly.type
_entity_poly.pdbx_seq_one_letter_code
_entity_poly.pdbx_strand_id
1 'polypeptide(L)' 'MLREGLLGQWAEELNLPLRPEMVTPGSHRMVWWRCEHGHVWRAAVYSRSVCGT' A
#
# COMPACT_ATOMS: atom_id res chain seq x y z
N MET A 1 4.74 -7.85 7.94
CA MET A 1 3.43 -7.19 8.08
C MET A 1 3.57 -5.72 7.74
N LEU A 2 2.62 -5.14 7.01
CA LEU A 2 2.56 -3.70 6.75
C LEU A 2 2.23 -2.94 8.04
N ARG A 3 2.76 -1.71 8.19
CA ARG A 3 2.47 -0.84 9.34
C ARG A 3 1.02 -0.33 9.26
N GLU A 4 0.36 -0.13 10.39
CA GLU A 4 -1.06 0.26 10.45
C GLU A 4 -1.39 1.54 9.68
N GLY A 5 -0.50 2.54 9.70
CA GLY A 5 -0.70 3.80 8.95
C GLY A 5 -0.76 3.66 7.42
N LEU A 6 -0.31 2.52 6.88
CA LEU A 6 -0.40 2.20 5.46
C LEU A 6 -1.69 1.45 5.11
N LEU A 7 -2.26 0.69 6.05
CA LEU A 7 -3.50 -0.05 5.83
C LEU A 7 -4.67 0.90 5.55
N GLY A 8 -4.74 2.04 6.24
CA GLY A 8 -5.75 3.08 5.97
C GLY A 8 -5.63 3.73 4.59
N GLN A 9 -4.47 3.60 3.94
CA GLN A 9 -4.23 4.12 2.60
C GLN A 9 -4.26 3.03 1.53
N TRP A 10 -4.55 1.78 1.89
CA TRP A 10 -4.58 0.68 0.94
C TRP A 10 -5.91 0.63 0.19
N ALA A 11 -5.87 0.67 -1.14
CA ALA A 11 -7.09 0.55 -1.95
C ALA A 11 -7.45 -0.94 -2.15
N GLU A 12 -8.21 -1.53 -1.22
CA GLU A 12 -8.58 -2.96 -1.29
C GLU A 12 -9.25 -3.32 -2.61
N GLU A 13 -10.26 -2.55 -3.01
CA GLU A 13 -11.06 -2.74 -4.22
C GLU A 13 -10.21 -2.84 -5.50
N LEU A 14 -9.13 -2.06 -5.58
CA LEU A 14 -8.25 -1.99 -6.75
C LEU A 14 -7.09 -2.97 -6.71
N ASN A 15 -6.77 -3.51 -5.52
CA ASN A 15 -5.70 -4.46 -5.35
C ASN A 15 -6.20 -5.90 -5.35
N LEU A 16 -7.50 -6.19 -5.26
CA LEU A 16 -8.03 -7.54 -5.32
C LEU A 16 -7.49 -8.34 -6.53
N PRO A 17 -7.08 -9.61 -6.34
CA PRO A 17 -7.22 -10.44 -5.12
C PRO A 17 -6.09 -10.25 -4.09
N LEU A 18 -5.22 -9.26 -4.26
CA LEU A 18 -4.08 -9.04 -3.39
C LEU A 18 -4.46 -8.38 -2.06
N ARG A 19 -4.10 -9.03 -0.96
CA ARG A 19 -4.28 -8.52 0.39
C ARG A 19 -3.01 -7.85 0.91
N PRO A 20 -3.11 -6.80 1.74
CA PRO A 20 -1.94 -6.20 2.38
C PRO A 20 -1.16 -7.20 3.24
N GLU A 21 -1.83 -8.21 3.79
CA GLU A 21 -1.23 -9.31 4.57
C GLU A 21 -0.30 -10.20 3.72
N MET A 22 -0.59 -10.31 2.42
CA MET A 22 0.22 -11.07 1.47
C MET A 22 1.42 -10.27 0.96
N VAL A 23 1.54 -8.99 1.32
CA VAL A 23 2.63 -8.12 0.86
C VAL A 23 3.55 -7.76 2.00
N THR A 24 4.84 -7.95 1.77
CA THR A 24 5.86 -7.53 2.71
C THR A 24 6.20 -6.05 2.49
N PRO A 25 6.53 -5.30 3.55
CA PRO A 25 6.95 -3.91 3.42
C PRO A 25 8.16 -3.76 2.48
N GLY A 26 9.06 -4.73 2.41
CA GLY A 26 10.18 -4.70 1.44
C GLY A 26 9.82 -4.92 -0.03
N SER A 27 8.54 -5.14 -0.37
CA SER A 27 8.16 -5.53 -1.72
C SER A 27 8.18 -4.36 -2.70
N HIS A 28 8.80 -4.56 -3.86
CA HIS A 28 8.78 -3.61 -4.98
C HIS A 28 7.47 -3.66 -5.78
N ARG A 29 6.46 -4.35 -5.26
CA ARG A 29 5.15 -4.49 -5.92
C ARG A 29 4.44 -3.14 -5.91
N MET A 30 4.01 -2.75 -7.10
CA MET A 30 3.20 -1.56 -7.33
C MET A 30 1.75 -1.87 -6.96
N VAL A 31 1.23 -1.16 -5.98
CA VAL A 31 -0.14 -1.32 -5.48
C VAL A 31 -0.85 0.03 -5.53
N TRP A 32 -2.17 -0.03 -5.50
CA TRP A 32 -3.01 1.14 -5.46
C TRP A 32 -3.16 1.63 -4.02
N TRP A 33 -2.89 2.91 -3.83
CA TRP A 33 -3.07 3.63 -2.59
C TRP A 33 -4.23 4.60 -2.76
N ARG A 34 -4.95 4.85 -1.67
CA ARG A 34 -6.05 5.79 -1.58
C ARG A 34 -5.79 6.74 -0.41
N CYS A 35 -5.91 8.05 -0.60
CA CYS A 35 -5.88 8.98 0.53
C CYS A 35 -7.28 9.17 1.11
N GLU A 36 -7.33 9.78 2.29
CA GLU A 36 -8.57 10.15 2.98
C GLU A 36 -9.47 11.07 2.14
N HIS A 37 -8.90 11.82 1.19
CA HIS A 37 -9.65 12.69 0.27
C HIS A 37 -10.19 11.94 -0.95
N GLY A 38 -9.95 10.63 -1.07
CA GLY A 38 -10.43 9.80 -2.18
C GLY A 38 -9.55 9.81 -3.44
N HIS A 39 -8.38 10.48 -3.43
CA HIS A 39 -7.44 10.34 -4.53
C HIS A 39 -6.79 8.96 -4.49
N VAL A 40 -6.63 8.37 -5.68
CA VAL A 40 -6.01 7.07 -5.84
C VAL A 40 -4.74 7.22 -6.67
N TRP A 41 -3.63 6.64 -6.22
CA TRP A 41 -2.38 6.62 -6.97
C TRP A 41 -1.66 5.28 -6.82
N ARG A 42 -0.74 5.01 -7.76
CA ARG A 42 0.03 3.76 -7.78
C ARG A 42 1.45 4.01 -7.26
N ALA A 43 1.86 3.29 -6.22
CA ALA A 43 3.22 3.37 -5.68
C ALA A 43 3.71 2.02 -5.16
N ALA A 44 5.02 1.83 -5.10
CA ALA A 44 5.62 0.61 -4.57
C ALA A 44 5.45 0.51 -3.05
N VAL A 45 5.18 -0.69 -2.56
CA VAL A 45 5.07 -0.95 -1.11
C VAL A 45 6.37 -0.62 -0.36
N TYR A 46 7.52 -0.94 -0.93
CA TYR A 46 8.83 -0.58 -0.42
C TYR A 46 9.00 0.92 -0.14
N SER A 47 8.66 1.76 -1.12
CA SER A 47 8.78 3.22 -1.01
C SER A 47 7.94 3.80 0.13
N ARG A 48 6.87 3.11 0.50
CA ARG A 48 5.90 3.58 1.48
C ARG A 48 6.13 3.02 2.89
N SER A 49 6.90 1.94 3.03
CA SER A 49 7.03 1.20 4.28
C SER A 49 8.45 1.07 4.81
N VAL A 50 9.46 1.14 3.93
CA VAL A 50 10.88 1.03 4.30
C VAL A 50 11.59 2.37 4.13
N CYS A 51 11.30 3.11 3.06
CA CYS A 51 11.94 4.39 2.77
C CYS A 51 11.07 5.57 3.20
N GLY A 52 10.75 5.63 4.50
CA GLY A 52 10.29 6.87 5.13
C GLY A 52 11.52 7.60 5.65
N THR A 53 12.16 8.39 4.78
CA THR A 53 13.09 9.44 5.22
C THR A 53 12.29 10.65 5.67
#